data_AF-A0A0R2QFK2-F1
#
_entry.id   AF-A0A0R2QFK2-F1
#
_cell.length_a   1.000
_cell.length_b   1.000
_cell.length_c   1.000
_cell.angle_alpha   90.00
_cell.angle_beta   90.00
_cell.angle_gamma   90.00
#
_symmetry.space_group_name_H-M   'P 1'
#
loop_
_entity.id
_entity.type
_entity.pdbx_description
1 polymer ?
#
loop_
_entity_poly.entity_id
_entity_poly.type
_entity_poly.pdbx_seq_one_letter_code
_entity_poly.pdbx_strand_id
1 'polypeptide(L)'
;MAVATKPHQGIVTLDLEGVLVPEIWIAVAKSTGIAELQRTTRDEPNYDVLMRSRIEILNQHGLTMSRIEQVIAGLSPMPGAVEFLDALRERTQVIILSDTFEQFGRPLMRLLNWPTLFCHRLIVKDDHIVDFELRQADQKRLAVEAFKKLNYRVAAAGDSYNDTAMLGAADTGFLFHAPDNIKAEFPQFQALETYDELFAKLCTALDC
;
A
#
# COMPACT_ATOMS: atom_id res chain seq x y z
N MET A 1 10.00 -36.97 7.10
CA MET A 1 10.37 -35.59 7.50
C MET A 1 9.22 -35.01 8.31
N ALA A 2 9.50 -34.21 9.34
CA ALA A 2 8.46 -33.52 10.11
C ALA A 2 7.99 -32.27 9.34
N VAL A 3 7.08 -32.47 8.38
CA VAL A 3 6.52 -31.40 7.54
C VAL A 3 5.12 -31.07 8.05
N ALA A 4 4.85 -29.78 8.26
CA ALA A 4 3.53 -29.31 8.67
C ALA A 4 2.49 -29.59 7.58
N THR A 5 1.31 -30.07 7.99
CA THR A 5 0.19 -30.34 7.08
C THR A 5 -0.82 -29.19 6.99
N LYS A 6 -0.60 -28.13 7.79
CA LYS A 6 -1.40 -26.90 7.81
C LYS A 6 -0.49 -25.71 8.15
N PRO A 7 -0.88 -24.47 7.80
CA PRO A 7 -0.12 -23.28 8.18
C PRO A 7 -0.20 -23.04 9.69
N HIS A 8 0.97 -22.80 10.30
CA HIS A 8 1.10 -22.43 11.71
C HIS A 8 1.78 -21.06 11.90
N GLN A 9 2.39 -20.53 10.84
CA GLN A 9 3.06 -19.24 10.84
C GLN A 9 2.20 -18.24 10.06
N GLY A 10 2.10 -17.03 10.58
CA GLY A 10 1.34 -15.94 9.97
C GLY A 10 2.21 -15.00 9.16
N ILE A 11 1.61 -14.31 8.19
CA ILE A 11 2.10 -13.08 7.59
C ILE A 11 0.95 -12.08 7.58
N VAL A 12 1.24 -10.83 7.97
CA VAL A 12 0.35 -9.71 7.72
C VAL A 12 0.77 -9.00 6.45
N THR A 13 -0.17 -8.77 5.54
CA THR A 13 0.03 -7.92 4.37
C THR A 13 -0.79 -6.65 4.48
N LEU A 14 -0.15 -5.49 4.38
CA LEU A 14 -0.81 -4.19 4.50
C LEU A 14 -0.68 -3.43 3.18
N ASP A 15 -1.71 -2.66 2.81
CA ASP A 15 -1.47 -1.53 1.90
C ASP A 15 -0.63 -0.44 2.58
N LEU A 16 -0.15 0.52 1.79
CA LEU A 16 0.66 1.63 2.24
C LEU A 16 -0.16 2.91 2.43
N GLU A 17 -0.67 3.45 1.33
CA GLU A 17 -1.41 4.71 1.29
C GLU A 17 -2.81 4.47 1.89
N GLY A 18 -3.33 5.42 2.65
CA GLY A 18 -4.60 5.26 3.37
C GLY A 18 -4.55 4.36 4.62
N VAL A 19 -3.52 3.50 4.74
CA VAL A 19 -3.33 2.59 5.88
C VAL A 19 -2.21 3.03 6.82
N LEU A 20 -1.02 3.37 6.29
CA LEU A 20 0.16 3.73 7.09
C LEU A 20 0.64 5.16 6.82
N VAL A 21 0.38 5.67 5.62
CA VAL A 21 0.81 7.00 5.17
C VAL A 21 -0.33 7.67 4.40
N PRO A 22 -0.35 9.00 4.32
CA PRO A 22 -1.32 9.70 3.47
C PRO A 22 -1.06 9.44 1.97
N GLU A 23 -2.09 9.67 1.16
CA GLU A 23 -2.04 9.65 -0.31
C GLU A 23 -0.91 10.54 -0.86
N ILE A 24 0.06 9.91 -1.53
CA ILE A 24 1.30 10.56 -1.99
C ILE A 24 0.98 11.60 -3.06
N TRP A 25 0.17 11.26 -4.05
CA TRP A 25 -0.16 12.15 -5.16
C TRP A 25 -0.92 13.40 -4.71
N ILE A 26 -1.82 13.25 -3.74
CA ILE A 26 -2.54 14.39 -3.14
C ILE A 26 -1.56 15.30 -2.41
N ALA A 27 -0.59 14.72 -1.68
CA ALA A 27 0.41 15.50 -0.97
C ALA A 27 1.38 16.22 -1.92
N VAL A 28 1.80 15.56 -3.01
CA VAL A 28 2.59 16.18 -4.08
C VAL A 28 1.83 17.34 -4.71
N ALA A 29 0.56 17.13 -5.09
CA ALA A 29 -0.28 18.18 -5.67
C ALA A 29 -0.40 19.41 -4.75
N LYS A 30 -0.65 19.20 -3.45
CA LYS A 30 -0.75 20.29 -2.46
C LYS A 30 0.58 21.02 -2.28
N SER A 31 1.69 20.29 -2.21
CA SER A 31 3.01 20.90 -1.99
C SER A 31 3.54 21.66 -3.21
N THR A 32 3.15 21.27 -4.42
CA THR A 32 3.61 21.91 -5.67
C THR A 32 2.61 22.95 -6.17
N GLY A 33 1.38 22.94 -5.67
CA GLY A 33 0.30 23.81 -6.14
C GLY A 33 -0.30 23.38 -7.48
N ILE A 34 -0.05 22.14 -7.93
CA ILE A 34 -0.52 21.61 -9.21
C ILE A 34 -1.77 20.76 -8.95
N ALA A 35 -2.95 21.34 -9.14
CA ALA A 35 -4.22 20.72 -8.82
C ALA A 35 -4.52 19.49 -9.69
N GLU A 36 -3.99 19.45 -10.92
CA GLU A 36 -4.17 18.37 -11.89
C GLU A 36 -3.61 17.02 -11.40
N LEU A 37 -2.64 17.05 -10.48
CA LEU A 37 -2.09 15.84 -9.85
C LEU A 37 -3.04 15.22 -8.81
N GLN A 38 -4.13 15.90 -8.43
CA GLN A 38 -5.14 15.37 -7.51
C GLN A 38 -6.09 14.37 -8.18
N ARG A 39 -6.05 14.24 -9.53
CA ARG A 39 -6.86 13.24 -10.26
C ARG A 39 -6.60 11.85 -9.71
N THR A 40 -7.68 11.09 -9.52
CA THR A 40 -7.68 9.73 -8.96
C THR A 40 -8.24 8.74 -9.98
N THR A 41 -8.29 7.45 -9.61
CA THR A 41 -8.96 6.41 -10.41
C THR A 41 -10.48 6.60 -10.51
N ARG A 42 -11.08 7.46 -9.68
CA ARG A 42 -12.48 7.87 -9.86
C ARG A 42 -12.66 8.79 -11.06
N ASP A 43 -11.64 9.60 -11.37
CA ASP A 43 -11.62 10.54 -12.50
C ASP A 43 -11.13 9.88 -13.79
N GLU A 44 -10.19 8.92 -13.66
CA GLU A 44 -9.64 8.12 -14.76
C GLU A 44 -9.47 6.66 -14.31
N PRO A 45 -10.44 5.78 -14.62
CA PRO A 45 -10.40 4.38 -14.19
C PRO A 45 -9.22 3.58 -14.75
N ASN A 46 -8.67 4.00 -15.90
CA ASN A 46 -7.50 3.34 -16.48
C ASN A 46 -6.22 3.85 -15.81
N TYR A 47 -5.64 3.02 -14.94
CA TYR A 47 -4.42 3.34 -14.20
C TYR A 47 -3.27 3.77 -15.13
N ASP A 48 -3.10 3.14 -16.28
CA ASP A 48 -2.04 3.49 -17.22
C ASP A 48 -2.23 4.90 -17.80
N VAL A 49 -3.46 5.24 -18.17
CA VAL A 49 -3.81 6.58 -18.67
C VAL A 49 -3.61 7.63 -17.58
N LEU A 50 -4.07 7.34 -16.35
CA LEU A 50 -3.88 8.23 -15.20
C LEU A 50 -2.40 8.49 -14.92
N MET A 51 -1.58 7.44 -14.89
CA MET A 51 -0.16 7.56 -14.60
C MET A 51 0.61 8.26 -15.71
N ARG A 52 0.32 7.96 -16.99
CA ARG A 52 0.92 8.70 -18.11
C ARG A 52 0.56 10.18 -18.07
N SER A 53 -0.71 10.50 -17.77
CA SER A 53 -1.15 11.89 -17.61
C SER A 53 -0.42 12.59 -16.46
N ARG A 54 -0.26 11.94 -15.30
CA ARG A 54 0.51 12.48 -14.16
C ARG A 54 1.96 12.75 -14.53
N ILE A 55 2.63 11.81 -15.20
CA ILE A 55 4.02 11.97 -15.66
C ILE A 55 4.14 13.14 -16.64
N GLU A 56 3.19 13.27 -17.58
CA GLU A 56 3.17 14.40 -18.51
C GLU A 56 3.06 15.73 -17.77
N ILE A 57 2.15 15.85 -16.79
CA ILE A 57 1.99 17.04 -15.94
C ILE A 57 3.31 17.34 -15.19
N LEU A 58 3.93 16.34 -14.56
CA LEU A 58 5.20 16.53 -13.85
C LEU A 58 6.27 17.13 -14.78
N ASN A 59 6.38 16.61 -16.01
CA ASN A 59 7.34 17.09 -17.00
C ASN A 59 7.01 18.49 -17.54
N GLN A 60 5.73 18.81 -17.77
CA GLN A 60 5.29 20.15 -18.19
C GLN A 60 5.64 21.22 -17.16
N HIS A 61 5.59 20.87 -15.86
CA HIS A 61 5.96 21.76 -14.77
C HIS A 61 7.44 21.68 -14.36
N GLY A 62 8.26 20.89 -15.07
CA GLY A 62 9.68 20.73 -14.77
C GLY A 62 9.96 20.11 -13.40
N LEU A 63 9.03 19.34 -12.85
CA LEU A 63 9.21 18.67 -11.56
C LEU A 63 10.14 17.48 -11.70
N THR A 64 11.26 17.56 -11.00
CA THR A 64 12.27 16.49 -10.97
C THR A 64 11.94 15.44 -9.92
N MET A 65 12.49 14.24 -10.10
CA MET A 65 12.41 13.13 -9.16
C MET A 65 12.94 13.55 -7.79
N SER A 66 14.10 14.22 -7.73
CA SER A 66 14.66 14.77 -6.50
C SER A 66 13.71 15.75 -5.79
N ARG A 67 13.01 16.61 -6.54
CA ARG A 67 12.01 17.51 -5.95
C ARG A 67 10.82 16.74 -5.37
N ILE A 68 10.36 15.69 -6.06
CA ILE A 68 9.27 14.84 -5.58
C ILE A 68 9.71 14.07 -4.32
N GLU A 69 10.91 13.48 -4.30
CA GLU A 69 11.46 12.81 -3.11
C GLU A 69 11.52 13.75 -1.90
N GLN A 70 11.89 15.03 -2.10
CA GLN A 70 11.90 16.02 -1.02
C GLN A 70 10.50 16.27 -0.45
N VAL A 71 9.48 16.34 -1.31
CA VAL A 71 8.09 16.50 -0.86
C VAL A 71 7.65 15.27 -0.06
N ILE A 72 7.93 14.07 -0.58
CA ILE A 72 7.57 12.80 0.06
C ILE A 72 8.29 12.62 1.39
N ALA A 73 9.57 13.01 1.48
CA ALA A 73 10.34 12.96 2.72
C ALA A 73 9.82 13.93 3.80
N GLY A 74 9.02 14.92 3.42
CA GLY A 74 8.32 15.81 4.34
C GLY A 74 6.96 15.27 4.82
N LEU A 75 6.51 14.12 4.31
CA LEU A 75 5.30 13.46 4.80
C LEU A 75 5.61 12.75 6.12
N SER A 76 4.57 12.62 6.94
CA SER A 76 4.60 11.82 8.16
C SER A 76 3.71 10.60 7.99
N PRO A 77 4.07 9.46 8.60
CA PRO A 77 3.12 8.36 8.78
C PRO A 77 1.85 8.85 9.49
N MET A 78 0.75 8.13 9.28
CA MET A 78 -0.51 8.41 9.96
C MET A 78 -0.34 8.25 11.49
N PRO A 79 -1.10 9.00 12.32
CA PRO A 79 -0.94 8.94 13.77
C PRO A 79 -1.16 7.52 14.33
N GLY A 80 -0.14 6.93 14.96
CA GLY A 80 -0.16 5.57 15.50
C GLY A 80 0.31 4.48 14.52
N ALA A 81 0.60 4.82 13.25
CA ALA A 81 0.98 3.84 12.23
C ALA A 81 2.33 3.16 12.53
N VAL A 82 3.30 3.92 13.08
CA VAL A 82 4.63 3.39 13.40
C VAL A 82 4.54 2.43 14.58
N GLU A 83 3.86 2.84 15.65
CA GLU A 83 3.64 2.02 16.84
C GLU A 83 2.87 0.74 16.52
N PHE A 84 1.84 0.86 15.68
CA PHE A 84 1.08 -0.28 15.16
C PHE A 84 1.97 -1.26 14.38
N LEU A 85 2.78 -0.75 13.46
CA LEU A 85 3.68 -1.56 12.64
C LEU A 85 4.75 -2.24 13.48
N ASP A 86 5.33 -1.52 14.45
CA ASP A 86 6.31 -2.05 15.41
C ASP A 86 5.69 -3.20 16.22
N ALA A 87 4.49 -2.99 16.78
CA ALA A 87 3.77 -4.02 17.54
C ALA A 87 3.47 -5.26 16.70
N LEU A 88 3.08 -5.12 15.43
CA LEU A 88 2.87 -6.27 14.54
C LEU A 88 4.17 -7.04 14.29
N ARG A 89 5.30 -6.35 14.12
CA ARG A 89 6.60 -6.98 13.87
C ARG A 89 7.13 -7.77 15.07
N GLU A 90 6.70 -7.45 16.28
CA GLU A 90 6.97 -8.27 17.47
C GLU A 90 6.20 -9.61 17.46
N ARG A 91 5.08 -9.67 16.73
CA ARG A 91 4.17 -10.82 16.69
C ARG A 91 4.40 -11.72 15.49
N THR A 92 4.67 -11.12 14.35
CA THR A 92 4.67 -11.83 13.06
C THR A 92 5.43 -11.07 11.97
N GLN A 93 5.53 -11.65 10.78
CA GLN A 93 6.12 -10.97 9.63
C GLN A 93 5.10 -10.01 9.00
N VAL A 94 5.56 -8.81 8.64
CA VAL A 94 4.74 -7.80 7.97
C VAL A 94 5.36 -7.45 6.62
N ILE A 95 4.55 -7.48 5.56
CA ILE A 95 4.95 -7.12 4.20
C ILE A 95 3.98 -6.10 3.65
N ILE A 96 4.50 -5.00 3.11
CA ILE A 96 3.69 -3.96 2.48
C ILE A 96 3.48 -4.31 1.01
N LEU A 97 2.23 -4.33 0.56
CA LEU A 97 1.81 -4.59 -0.81
C LEU A 97 1.10 -3.34 -1.35
N SER A 98 1.78 -2.52 -2.15
CA SER A 98 1.27 -1.22 -2.57
C SER A 98 1.48 -0.98 -4.06
N ASP A 99 0.54 -0.29 -4.71
CA ASP A 99 0.66 0.14 -6.11
C ASP A 99 1.42 1.46 -6.26
N THR A 100 2.13 1.88 -5.20
CA THR A 100 3.13 2.94 -5.26
C THR A 100 4.35 2.53 -6.11
N PHE A 101 5.37 3.37 -6.16
CA PHE A 101 6.62 3.10 -6.87
C PHE A 101 7.82 3.09 -5.93
N GLU A 102 8.85 2.31 -6.23
CA GLU A 102 10.07 2.18 -5.42
C GLU A 102 10.67 3.54 -5.03
N GLN A 103 10.75 4.47 -5.98
CA GLN A 103 11.30 5.81 -5.76
C GLN A 103 10.43 6.66 -4.82
N PHE A 104 9.11 6.50 -4.88
CA PHE A 104 8.18 7.19 -3.97
C PHE A 104 8.08 6.50 -2.61
N GLY A 105 8.10 5.17 -2.58
CA GLY A 105 7.99 4.40 -1.35
C GLY A 105 9.26 4.47 -0.50
N ARG A 106 10.45 4.57 -1.10
CA ARG A 106 11.73 4.48 -0.36
C ARG A 106 11.88 5.52 0.76
N PRO A 107 11.58 6.83 0.57
CA PRO A 107 11.60 7.78 1.67
C PRO A 107 10.61 7.42 2.79
N LEU A 108 9.42 6.91 2.45
CA LEU A 108 8.40 6.52 3.42
C LEU A 108 8.80 5.26 4.19
N MET A 109 9.45 4.29 3.54
CA MET A 109 9.97 3.10 4.21
C MET A 109 10.98 3.47 5.29
N ARG A 110 11.78 4.53 5.10
CA ARG A 110 12.67 5.04 6.16
C ARG A 110 11.89 5.47 7.41
N LEU A 111 10.76 6.15 7.22
CA LEU A 111 9.91 6.63 8.32
C LEU A 111 9.18 5.48 9.04
N LEU A 112 8.94 4.39 8.33
CA LEU A 112 8.28 3.17 8.84
C LEU A 112 9.27 2.12 9.36
N ASN A 113 10.56 2.47 9.56
CA ASN A 113 11.61 1.55 10.00
C ASN A 113 11.85 0.36 9.04
N TRP A 114 11.86 0.65 7.74
CA TRP A 114 12.22 -0.23 6.62
C TRP A 114 11.52 -1.60 6.57
N PRO A 115 10.17 -1.66 6.55
CA PRO A 115 9.49 -2.92 6.26
C PRO A 115 9.72 -3.32 4.80
N THR A 116 9.52 -4.60 4.50
CA THR A 116 9.56 -5.09 3.11
C THR A 116 8.42 -4.46 2.32
N LEU A 117 8.74 -3.86 1.17
CA LEU A 117 7.77 -3.26 0.24
C LEU A 117 7.81 -3.97 -1.11
N PHE A 118 6.66 -4.48 -1.53
CA PHE A 118 6.42 -4.93 -2.90
C PHE A 118 5.56 -3.90 -3.62
N CYS A 119 6.18 -3.20 -4.58
CA CYS A 119 5.52 -2.15 -5.35
C CYS A 119 5.96 -2.15 -6.83
N HIS A 120 5.66 -1.08 -7.56
CA HIS A 120 6.03 -0.85 -8.96
C HIS A 120 7.31 0.00 -9.07
N ARG A 121 7.75 0.31 -10.30
CA ARG A 121 8.95 1.10 -10.51
C ARG A 121 8.72 2.28 -11.46
N LEU A 122 9.29 3.44 -11.17
CA LEU A 122 9.40 4.53 -12.13
C LEU A 122 10.64 4.37 -13.01
N ILE A 123 10.53 4.80 -14.25
CA ILE A 123 11.67 4.97 -15.16
C ILE A 123 12.11 6.42 -15.10
N VAL A 124 13.31 6.64 -14.56
CA VAL A 124 13.87 7.98 -14.32
C VAL A 124 15.10 8.17 -15.20
N LYS A 125 15.15 9.30 -15.91
CA LYS A 125 16.29 9.72 -16.74
C LYS A 125 16.60 11.18 -16.46
N ASP A 126 17.88 11.48 -16.19
CA ASP A 126 18.36 12.84 -15.95
C ASP A 126 17.54 13.57 -14.86
N ASP A 127 17.20 12.88 -13.77
CA ASP A 127 16.33 13.36 -12.67
C ASP A 127 14.86 13.63 -13.06
N HIS A 128 14.41 13.22 -14.25
CA HIS A 128 13.01 13.32 -14.66
C HIS A 128 12.35 11.95 -14.79
N ILE A 129 11.07 11.87 -14.40
CA ILE A 129 10.27 10.66 -14.58
C ILE A 129 9.82 10.62 -16.05
N VAL A 130 10.23 9.59 -16.79
CA VAL A 130 9.94 9.46 -18.22
C VAL A 130 8.93 8.35 -18.52
N ASP A 131 8.81 7.35 -17.65
CA ASP A 131 7.80 6.29 -17.76
C ASP A 131 7.63 5.58 -16.41
N PHE A 132 6.82 4.52 -16.37
CA PHE A 132 6.68 3.61 -15.24
C PHE A 132 6.51 2.16 -15.71
N GLU A 133 6.85 1.22 -14.85
CA GLU A 133 6.69 -0.21 -15.07
C GLU A 133 5.90 -0.83 -13.91
N LEU A 134 4.75 -1.41 -14.24
CA LEU A 134 4.03 -2.28 -13.31
C LEU A 134 4.81 -3.57 -13.13
N ARG A 135 5.06 -3.97 -11.88
CA ARG A 135 5.80 -5.18 -11.56
C ARG A 135 5.13 -6.44 -12.13
N GLN A 136 3.81 -6.51 -11.99
CA GLN A 136 2.94 -7.54 -12.55
C GLN A 136 1.47 -7.09 -12.46
N ALA A 137 0.60 -7.66 -13.28
CA ALA A 137 -0.85 -7.50 -13.11
C ALA A 137 -1.30 -8.15 -11.79
N ASP A 138 -2.25 -7.51 -11.09
CA ASP A 138 -2.88 -8.05 -9.88
C ASP A 138 -1.87 -8.44 -8.77
N GLN A 139 -0.87 -7.58 -8.60
CA GLN A 139 0.33 -7.89 -7.84
C GLN A 139 0.10 -8.21 -6.36
N LYS A 140 -0.89 -7.55 -5.73
CA LYS A 140 -1.20 -7.71 -4.31
C LYS A 140 -1.84 -9.08 -4.06
N ARG A 141 -2.83 -9.47 -4.87
CA ARG A 141 -3.46 -10.79 -4.81
C ARG A 141 -2.44 -11.90 -5.04
N LEU A 142 -1.64 -11.79 -6.10
CA LEU A 142 -0.65 -12.82 -6.45
C LEU A 142 0.44 -12.97 -5.38
N ALA A 143 0.81 -11.89 -4.68
CA ALA A 143 1.74 -11.96 -3.54
C ALA A 143 1.14 -12.75 -2.37
N VAL A 144 -0.11 -12.47 -2.00
CA VAL A 144 -0.83 -13.22 -0.95
C VAL A 144 -0.92 -14.71 -1.31
N GLU A 145 -1.30 -15.04 -2.54
CA GLU A 145 -1.36 -16.44 -3.00
C GLU A 145 0.01 -17.13 -2.97
N ALA A 146 1.09 -16.40 -3.28
CA ALA A 146 2.45 -16.93 -3.18
C ALA A 146 2.82 -17.23 -1.73
N PHE A 147 2.51 -16.35 -0.77
CA PHE A 147 2.75 -16.60 0.65
C PHE A 147 1.98 -17.82 1.16
N LYS A 148 0.73 -18.00 0.73
CA LYS A 148 -0.08 -19.18 1.08
C LYS A 148 0.52 -20.47 0.50
N LYS A 149 1.06 -20.43 -0.72
CA LYS A 149 1.81 -21.57 -1.32
C LYS A 149 3.07 -21.93 -0.54
N LEU A 150 3.64 -20.98 0.21
CA LEU A 150 4.74 -21.20 1.14
C LEU A 150 4.27 -21.73 2.52
N ASN A 151 3.00 -22.15 2.64
CA ASN A 151 2.37 -22.67 3.86
C ASN A 151 2.30 -21.64 5.01
N TYR A 152 2.13 -20.35 4.68
CA TYR A 152 1.75 -19.31 5.64
C TYR A 152 0.24 -19.10 5.67
N ARG A 153 -0.28 -18.72 6.84
CA ARG A 153 -1.60 -18.11 7.00
C ARG A 153 -1.46 -16.61 6.77
N VAL A 154 -2.33 -16.01 5.99
CA VAL A 154 -2.21 -14.59 5.62
C VAL A 154 -3.42 -13.81 6.12
N ALA A 155 -3.17 -12.74 6.87
CA ALA A 155 -4.17 -11.73 7.19
C ALA A 155 -3.81 -10.42 6.46
N ALA A 156 -4.80 -9.75 5.89
CA ALA A 156 -4.58 -8.57 5.06
C ALA A 156 -5.43 -7.38 5.50
N ALA A 157 -4.91 -6.16 5.30
CA ALA A 157 -5.67 -4.93 5.50
C ALA A 157 -5.38 -3.91 4.40
N GLY A 158 -6.43 -3.22 3.97
CA GLY A 158 -6.42 -2.20 2.91
C GLY A 158 -7.62 -1.27 3.05
N ASP A 159 -7.66 -0.20 2.26
CA ASP A 159 -8.64 0.89 2.42
C ASP A 159 -9.56 1.06 1.20
N SER A 160 -9.20 0.53 0.04
CA SER A 160 -9.80 0.93 -1.23
C SER A 160 -10.00 -0.21 -2.24
N TYR A 161 -10.52 0.12 -3.43
CA TYR A 161 -10.94 -0.88 -4.44
C TYR A 161 -9.78 -1.77 -4.90
N ASN A 162 -8.57 -1.25 -5.06
CA ASN A 162 -7.38 -2.00 -5.51
C ASN A 162 -6.89 -3.03 -4.46
N ASP A 163 -7.38 -2.97 -3.22
CA ASP A 163 -7.05 -3.95 -2.18
C ASP A 163 -8.01 -5.13 -2.15
N THR A 164 -9.22 -5.01 -2.69
CA THR A 164 -10.28 -6.02 -2.52
C THR A 164 -9.86 -7.41 -2.98
N ALA A 165 -9.07 -7.51 -4.06
CA ALA A 165 -8.49 -8.76 -4.54
C ALA A 165 -7.44 -9.35 -3.58
N MET A 166 -6.62 -8.51 -2.95
CA MET A 166 -5.68 -8.91 -1.88
C MET A 166 -6.44 -9.43 -0.66
N LEU A 167 -7.44 -8.66 -0.20
CA LEU A 167 -8.27 -9.00 0.96
C LEU A 167 -9.03 -10.32 0.75
N GLY A 168 -9.56 -10.54 -0.46
CA GLY A 168 -10.27 -11.75 -0.82
C GLY A 168 -9.38 -13.00 -0.96
N ALA A 169 -8.09 -12.85 -1.26
CA ALA A 169 -7.15 -13.97 -1.33
C ALA A 169 -6.55 -14.35 0.03
N ALA A 170 -6.52 -13.41 0.98
CA ALA A 170 -6.06 -13.65 2.34
C ALA A 170 -6.96 -14.67 3.05
N ASP A 171 -6.46 -15.31 4.10
CA ASP A 171 -7.30 -16.14 4.98
C ASP A 171 -8.24 -15.28 5.82
N THR A 172 -7.88 -14.02 6.07
CA THR A 172 -8.77 -13.01 6.64
C THR A 172 -8.40 -11.63 6.11
N GLY A 173 -9.36 -10.91 5.54
CA GLY A 173 -9.18 -9.55 5.02
C GLY A 173 -9.98 -8.52 5.81
N PHE A 174 -9.39 -7.35 6.06
CA PHE A 174 -10.00 -6.24 6.77
C PHE A 174 -9.98 -4.98 5.93
N LEU A 175 -11.06 -4.19 6.01
CA LEU A 175 -11.07 -2.82 5.54
C LEU A 175 -10.62 -1.90 6.67
N PHE A 176 -9.73 -0.96 6.39
CA PHE A 176 -9.24 0.01 7.38
C PHE A 176 -9.35 1.42 6.82
N HIS A 177 -9.99 2.35 7.55
CA HIS A 177 -10.29 3.71 7.08
C HIS A 177 -11.00 3.78 5.72
N ALA A 178 -11.65 2.69 5.31
CA ALA A 178 -12.24 2.59 3.99
C ALA A 178 -13.43 3.56 3.82
N PRO A 179 -13.65 4.14 2.64
CA PRO A 179 -14.84 4.93 2.35
C PRO A 179 -16.14 4.13 2.48
N ASP A 180 -17.25 4.78 2.84
CA ASP A 180 -18.54 4.14 3.08
C ASP A 180 -19.08 3.33 1.88
N ASN A 181 -18.82 3.80 0.65
CA ASN A 181 -19.20 3.06 -0.55
C ASN A 181 -18.46 1.73 -0.68
N ILE A 182 -17.18 1.66 -0.28
CA ILE A 182 -16.39 0.42 -0.27
C ILE A 182 -16.95 -0.53 0.80
N LYS A 183 -17.20 -0.01 2.01
CA LYS A 183 -17.79 -0.80 3.10
C LYS A 183 -19.14 -1.42 2.70
N ALA A 184 -19.97 -0.65 2.00
CA ALA A 184 -21.28 -1.10 1.53
C ALA A 184 -21.18 -2.16 0.41
N GLU A 185 -20.21 -2.03 -0.48
CA GLU A 185 -20.02 -2.95 -1.62
C GLU A 185 -19.31 -4.26 -1.22
N PHE A 186 -18.43 -4.21 -0.22
CA PHE A 186 -17.66 -5.36 0.26
C PHE A 186 -17.95 -5.70 1.74
N PRO A 187 -19.21 -5.99 2.12
CA PRO A 187 -19.60 -6.22 3.52
C PRO A 187 -18.98 -7.50 4.12
N GLN A 188 -18.39 -8.37 3.30
CA GLN A 188 -17.65 -9.55 3.76
C GLN A 188 -16.34 -9.19 4.49
N PHE A 189 -15.79 -8.00 4.28
CA PHE A 189 -14.60 -7.53 4.99
C PHE A 189 -15.03 -6.69 6.19
N GLN A 190 -14.59 -7.08 7.38
CA GLN A 190 -14.85 -6.26 8.57
C GLN A 190 -14.11 -4.92 8.43
N ALA A 191 -14.86 -3.82 8.50
CA ALA A 191 -14.31 -2.47 8.49
C ALA A 191 -13.93 -2.01 9.90
N LEU A 192 -12.75 -1.40 10.03
CA LEU A 192 -12.13 -0.98 11.28
C LEU A 192 -11.61 0.46 11.13
N GLU A 193 -11.58 1.20 12.25
CA GLU A 193 -11.25 2.64 12.22
C GLU A 193 -10.06 3.01 13.11
N THR A 194 -9.58 2.09 13.95
CA THR A 194 -8.45 2.35 14.84
C THR A 194 -7.38 1.28 14.70
N TYR A 195 -6.11 1.68 14.88
CA TYR A 195 -5.00 0.74 14.84
C TYR A 195 -5.10 -0.33 15.94
N ASP A 196 -5.65 0.00 17.10
CA ASP A 196 -5.86 -0.96 18.19
C ASP A 196 -6.84 -2.08 17.79
N GLU A 197 -7.96 -1.71 17.16
CA GLU A 197 -8.92 -2.67 16.63
C GLU A 197 -8.30 -3.52 15.52
N LEU A 198 -7.60 -2.88 14.58
CA LEU A 198 -6.93 -3.56 13.48
C LEU A 198 -5.88 -4.55 14.00
N PHE A 199 -5.05 -4.14 14.95
CA PHE A 199 -4.05 -4.98 15.58
C PHE A 199 -4.67 -6.21 16.25
N ALA A 200 -5.69 -5.99 17.09
CA ALA A 200 -6.37 -7.08 17.80
C ALA A 200 -7.00 -8.09 16.82
N LYS A 201 -7.58 -7.60 15.72
CA LYS A 201 -8.22 -8.43 14.69
C LYS A 201 -7.21 -9.20 13.84
N LEU A 202 -6.11 -8.59 13.45
CA LEU A 202 -5.01 -9.26 12.76
C LEU A 202 -4.38 -10.35 13.65
N CYS A 203 -4.14 -10.06 14.93
CA CYS A 203 -3.58 -11.04 15.87
C CYS A 203 -4.52 -12.22 16.10
N THR A 204 -5.83 -11.95 16.27
CA THR A 204 -6.86 -13.00 16.35
C THR A 204 -6.90 -13.84 15.07
N ALA A 205 -6.76 -13.21 13.90
CA ALA A 205 -6.76 -13.90 12.62
C ALA A 205 -5.52 -14.79 12.41
N LEU A 206 -4.42 -14.56 13.12
CA LEU A 206 -3.18 -15.31 12.98
C LEU A 206 -2.80 -16.16 14.21
N ASP A 207 -3.60 -16.09 15.28
CA ASP A 207 -3.33 -16.74 16.58
C ASP A 207 -1.96 -16.33 17.20
N CYS A 208 -1.60 -15.03 17.14
CA CYS A 208 -0.31 -14.48 17.62
C CYS A 208 -0.42 -13.42 18.73
#